data_AF-A0A660LY69-F1
#
_entry.id   AF-A0A660LY69-F1
#
_cell.length_a   1.000
_cell.length_b   1.000
_cell.length_c   1.000
_cell.angle_alpha   90.00
_cell.angle_beta   90.00
_cell.angle_gamma   90.00
#
_symmetry.space_group_name_H-M   'P 1'
#
loop_
_entity.id
_entity.type
_entity.pdbx_description
1 polymer ?
#
loop_
_entity_poly.entity_id
_entity_poly.type
_entity_poly.pdbx_seq_one_letter_code
_entity_poly.pdbx_strand_id
1 'polypeptide(L)'
;RAIDTAEPAVDWILRQYAARLDLATAAGKRNFTTAALGVIRLLGDPVEQEYYLTRTAELAQTSIETVRTKFAGGKTREKPLKPVAQSAQTANNDAYVKEDNALALACCDLHCRDMLRHIDATHWHEASRRALALYLQSHDELIQVTPKELQEYDIYVKIVLLRAEERYGVWSGEDRQLAMRQLLQQIEHEHAKQTQDRLLAQLRDAEAAGDESAAERLRTALNNIIKEKVRGKR
;
A
#
# COMPACT_ATOMS: atom_id res chain seq x y z
N ARG A 1 -5.03 41.76 -16.64
CA ARG A 1 -5.93 41.17 -17.66
C ARG A 1 -5.58 39.70 -17.95
N ALA A 2 -5.32 38.87 -16.93
CA ALA A 2 -4.94 37.45 -17.11
C ALA A 2 -6.02 36.47 -16.62
N ILE A 3 -7.06 36.98 -15.96
CA ILE A 3 -8.22 36.22 -15.45
C ILE A 3 -9.45 36.36 -16.34
N ASP A 4 -9.46 37.30 -17.29
CA ASP A 4 -10.58 37.51 -18.23
C ASP A 4 -10.67 36.41 -19.30
N THR A 5 -9.66 35.55 -19.41
CA THR A 5 -9.61 34.37 -20.30
C THR A 5 -9.74 33.05 -19.53
N ALA A 6 -10.10 33.09 -18.25
CA ALA A 6 -10.27 31.89 -17.45
C ALA A 6 -11.49 31.11 -17.94
N GLU A 7 -11.25 29.91 -18.44
CA GLU A 7 -12.31 29.04 -18.91
C GLU A 7 -12.84 28.17 -17.76
N PRO A 8 -14.16 27.95 -17.66
CA PRO A 8 -14.72 27.04 -16.67
C PRO A 8 -14.14 25.62 -16.80
N ALA A 9 -13.85 24.99 -15.66
CA ALA A 9 -13.20 23.68 -15.62
C ALA A 9 -13.99 22.60 -16.38
N VAL A 10 -15.33 22.66 -16.31
CA VAL A 10 -16.21 21.71 -17.01
C VAL A 10 -16.11 21.88 -18.52
N ASP A 11 -16.11 23.12 -19.03
CA ASP A 11 -15.92 23.41 -20.44
C ASP A 11 -14.57 22.89 -20.95
N TRP A 12 -13.51 23.05 -20.15
CA TRP A 12 -12.19 22.48 -20.44
C TRP A 12 -12.20 20.96 -20.57
N ILE A 13 -12.85 20.28 -19.62
CA ILE A 13 -12.93 18.81 -19.63
C ILE A 13 -13.75 18.32 -20.83
N LEU A 14 -14.88 18.96 -21.13
CA LEU A 14 -15.73 18.58 -22.26
C LEU A 14 -14.98 18.72 -23.59
N ARG A 15 -14.23 19.81 -23.79
CA ARG A 15 -13.41 19.98 -25.00
C ARG A 15 -12.32 18.91 -25.10
N GLN A 16 -11.69 18.56 -23.97
CA GLN A 16 -10.64 17.54 -23.95
C GLN A 16 -11.16 16.16 -24.35
N TYR A 17 -12.38 15.81 -23.94
CA TYR A 17 -13.04 14.57 -24.39
C TYR A 17 -13.46 14.64 -25.86
N ALA A 18 -13.96 15.79 -26.32
CA ALA A 18 -14.34 15.99 -27.72
C ALA A 18 -13.12 15.87 -28.66
N ALA A 19 -11.96 16.38 -28.26
CA ALA A 19 -10.73 16.30 -29.06
C ALA A 19 -10.13 14.88 -29.14
N ARG A 20 -10.38 14.03 -28.13
CA ARG A 20 -9.82 12.66 -28.06
C ARG A 20 -10.70 11.60 -28.71
N LEU A 21 -11.95 11.93 -29.02
CA LEU A 21 -12.96 10.97 -29.49
C LEU A 21 -13.46 11.37 -30.87
N ASP A 22 -13.62 10.40 -31.77
CA ASP A 22 -14.15 10.65 -33.10
C ASP A 22 -15.68 10.84 -33.07
N LEU A 23 -16.11 12.10 -32.97
CA LEU A 23 -17.52 12.49 -32.93
C LEU A 23 -18.25 12.31 -34.27
N ALA A 24 -17.57 11.95 -35.36
CA ALA A 24 -18.23 11.57 -36.61
C ALA A 24 -18.82 10.15 -36.55
N THR A 25 -18.37 9.32 -35.59
CA THR A 25 -18.84 7.94 -35.43
C THR A 25 -19.87 7.79 -34.31
N ALA A 26 -20.82 6.86 -34.48
CA ALA A 26 -21.79 6.53 -33.43
C ALA A 26 -21.10 6.04 -32.14
N ALA A 27 -19.98 5.33 -32.27
CA ALA A 27 -19.18 4.86 -31.14
C ALA A 27 -18.52 6.02 -30.37
N GLY A 28 -17.94 6.99 -31.07
CA GLY A 28 -17.33 8.17 -30.45
C GLY A 28 -18.35 9.08 -29.80
N LYS A 29 -19.49 9.37 -30.46
CA LYS A 29 -20.62 10.10 -29.84
C LYS A 29 -21.13 9.43 -28.56
N ARG A 30 -21.24 8.09 -28.56
CA ARG A 30 -21.65 7.32 -27.38
C ARG A 30 -20.63 7.43 -26.25
N ASN A 31 -19.34 7.30 -26.54
CA ASN A 31 -18.28 7.34 -25.54
C ASN A 31 -18.12 8.75 -24.96
N PHE A 32 -18.19 9.78 -25.81
CA PHE A 32 -18.13 11.18 -25.42
C PHE A 32 -19.28 11.54 -24.48
N THR A 33 -20.53 11.25 -24.88
CA THR A 33 -21.70 11.49 -24.03
C THR A 33 -21.66 10.68 -22.74
N THR A 34 -21.08 9.47 -22.72
CA THR A 34 -20.91 8.72 -21.47
C THR A 34 -19.93 9.41 -20.51
N ALA A 35 -18.78 9.86 -21.02
CA ALA A 35 -17.76 10.53 -20.21
C ALA A 35 -18.25 11.90 -19.70
N ALA A 36 -18.85 12.71 -20.59
CA ALA A 36 -19.43 14.01 -20.25
C ALA A 36 -20.50 13.91 -19.16
N LEU A 37 -21.41 12.94 -19.26
CA LEU A 37 -22.45 12.72 -18.24
C LEU A 37 -21.88 12.21 -16.91
N GLY A 38 -20.71 11.57 -16.91
CA GLY A 38 -20.01 11.23 -15.67
C GLY A 38 -19.55 12.48 -14.91
N VAL A 39 -19.02 13.47 -15.62
CA VAL A 39 -18.58 14.75 -15.06
C VAL A 39 -19.77 15.59 -14.60
N ILE A 40 -20.83 15.69 -15.42
CA ILE A 40 -22.03 16.47 -15.10
C ILE A 40 -22.74 15.95 -13.85
N ARG A 41 -22.73 14.63 -13.59
CA ARG A 41 -23.31 14.05 -12.37
C ARG A 41 -22.60 14.49 -11.08
N LEU A 42 -21.36 14.97 -11.17
CA LEU A 42 -20.61 15.45 -10.01
C LEU A 42 -20.93 16.91 -9.67
N LEU A 43 -21.64 17.63 -10.55
CA LEU A 43 -22.08 19.00 -10.29
C LEU A 43 -23.23 18.99 -9.29
N GLY A 44 -23.16 19.86 -8.28
CA GLY A 44 -24.18 19.95 -7.23
C GLY A 44 -25.41 20.77 -7.61
N ASP A 45 -25.27 21.72 -8.54
CA ASP A 45 -26.33 22.65 -8.92
C ASP A 45 -27.14 22.14 -10.14
N PRO A 46 -28.48 22.05 -10.05
CA PRO A 46 -29.33 21.59 -11.15
C PRO A 46 -29.31 22.47 -12.40
N VAL A 47 -29.11 23.79 -12.26
CA VAL A 47 -29.07 24.75 -13.38
C VAL A 47 -27.77 24.56 -14.15
N GLU A 48 -26.65 24.38 -13.45
CA GLU A 48 -25.38 24.03 -14.08
C GLU A 48 -25.46 22.69 -14.81
N GLN A 49 -26.09 21.68 -14.20
CA GLN A 49 -26.29 20.40 -14.87
C GLN A 49 -27.09 20.55 -16.17
N GLU A 50 -28.20 21.29 -16.17
CA GLU A 50 -29.01 21.53 -17.36
C GLU A 50 -28.24 22.28 -18.47
N TYR A 51 -27.45 23.28 -18.09
CA TYR A 51 -26.57 24.01 -19.00
C TYR A 51 -25.57 23.06 -19.70
N TYR A 52 -24.84 22.24 -18.93
CA TYR A 52 -23.84 21.34 -19.50
C TYR A 52 -24.45 20.12 -20.23
N LEU A 53 -25.67 19.71 -19.89
CA LEU A 53 -26.42 18.72 -20.68
C LEU A 53 -26.73 19.24 -22.09
N THR A 54 -27.17 20.50 -22.17
CA THR A 54 -27.43 21.18 -23.45
C THR A 54 -26.14 21.30 -24.25
N ARG A 55 -25.06 21.76 -23.60
CA ARG A 55 -23.73 21.89 -24.22
C ARG A 55 -23.18 20.56 -24.74
N THR A 56 -23.39 19.48 -24.00
CA THR A 56 -22.97 18.12 -24.42
C THR A 56 -23.74 17.64 -25.64
N ALA A 57 -25.04 17.95 -25.73
CA ALA A 57 -25.87 17.60 -26.88
C ALA A 57 -25.43 18.34 -28.16
N GLU A 58 -25.10 19.62 -28.04
CA GLU A 58 -24.54 20.45 -29.13
C GLU A 58 -23.22 19.86 -29.64
N LEU A 59 -22.27 19.59 -28.73
CA LEU A 59 -20.94 19.06 -29.08
C LEU A 59 -21.04 17.66 -29.72
N ALA A 60 -21.93 16.80 -29.22
CA ALA A 60 -22.14 15.47 -29.77
C ALA A 60 -23.02 15.44 -31.04
N GLN A 61 -23.60 16.58 -31.44
CA GLN A 61 -24.59 16.69 -32.51
C GLN A 61 -25.68 15.61 -32.38
N THR A 62 -26.37 15.62 -31.25
CA THR A 62 -27.45 14.69 -30.92
C THR A 62 -28.59 15.44 -30.23
N SER A 63 -29.79 14.86 -30.17
CA SER A 63 -30.90 15.52 -29.47
C SER A 63 -30.66 15.60 -27.96
N ILE A 64 -31.06 16.73 -27.36
CA ILE A 64 -31.00 16.94 -25.91
C ILE A 64 -31.83 15.90 -25.15
N GLU A 65 -32.95 15.47 -25.72
CA GLU A 65 -33.80 14.40 -25.16
C GLU A 65 -33.05 13.07 -25.04
N THR A 66 -32.21 12.74 -26.02
CA THR A 66 -31.36 11.54 -25.99
C THR A 66 -30.33 11.61 -24.85
N VAL A 67 -29.71 12.79 -24.66
CA VAL A 67 -28.73 13.01 -23.59
C VAL A 67 -29.41 12.99 -22.23
N ARG A 68 -30.59 13.62 -22.07
CA ARG A 68 -31.40 13.60 -20.84
C ARG A 68 -31.85 12.19 -20.48
N THR A 69 -32.30 11.42 -21.46
CA THR A 69 -32.68 10.00 -21.27
C THR A 69 -31.49 9.17 -20.78
N LYS A 70 -30.31 9.39 -21.36
CA LYS A 70 -29.05 8.74 -20.95
C LYS A 70 -28.54 9.21 -19.59
N PHE A 71 -28.81 10.47 -19.22
CA PHE A 71 -28.50 11.03 -17.91
C PHE A 71 -29.35 10.36 -16.82
N ALA A 72 -30.67 10.30 -17.02
CA ALA A 72 -31.63 9.69 -16.11
C ALA A 72 -31.49 8.16 -16.00
N GLY A 73 -31.18 7.48 -17.11
CA GLY A 73 -31.02 6.01 -17.15
C GLY A 73 -29.69 5.49 -16.60
N GLY A 74 -28.70 6.37 -16.39
CA GLY A 74 -27.38 5.97 -15.90
C GLY A 74 -27.31 5.95 -14.38
N LYS A 75 -27.92 4.94 -13.75
CA LYS A 75 -27.34 4.42 -12.49
C LYS A 75 -25.97 3.88 -12.86
N THR A 76 -24.92 4.38 -12.21
CA THR A 76 -23.56 3.83 -12.33
C THR A 76 -23.63 2.36 -11.95
N ARG A 77 -23.82 1.50 -12.95
CA ARG A 77 -23.56 0.08 -12.79
C ARG A 77 -22.05 0.02 -12.75
N GLU A 78 -21.49 0.06 -11.54
CA GLU A 78 -20.10 -0.33 -11.30
C GLU A 78 -19.93 -1.64 -12.04
N LYS A 79 -19.25 -1.57 -13.18
CA LYS A 79 -18.95 -2.73 -13.98
C LYS A 79 -17.96 -3.48 -13.10
N PRO A 80 -18.29 -4.66 -12.55
CA PRO A 80 -17.33 -5.39 -11.75
C PRO A 80 -16.09 -5.56 -12.62
N LEU A 81 -14.97 -5.00 -12.15
CA LEU A 81 -13.70 -5.14 -12.83
C LEU A 81 -13.47 -6.65 -12.96
N LYS A 82 -13.12 -7.12 -14.16
CA LYS A 82 -12.71 -8.51 -14.35
C LYS A 82 -11.61 -8.76 -13.32
N PRO A 83 -11.73 -9.78 -12.45
CA PRO A 83 -10.62 -10.14 -11.59
C PRO A 83 -9.48 -10.48 -12.53
N VAL A 84 -8.39 -9.73 -12.43
CA VAL A 84 -7.10 -10.21 -12.92
C VAL A 84 -6.92 -11.55 -12.22
N ALA A 85 -6.60 -12.60 -12.97
CA ALA A 85 -6.15 -13.85 -12.38
C ALA A 85 -4.86 -13.53 -11.62
N GLN A 86 -5.01 -13.11 -10.37
CA GLN A 86 -3.93 -13.02 -9.42
C GLN A 86 -3.44 -14.45 -9.30
N SER A 87 -2.25 -14.70 -9.84
CA SER A 87 -1.48 -15.89 -9.49
C SER A 87 -1.60 -16.07 -7.98
N ALA A 88 -2.07 -17.24 -7.57
CA ALA A 88 -2.55 -17.53 -6.21
C ALA A 88 -1.45 -17.52 -5.12
N GLN A 89 -0.41 -16.71 -5.28
CA GLN A 89 0.75 -16.63 -4.39
C GLN A 89 0.77 -15.35 -3.53
N THR A 90 -0.11 -14.37 -3.77
CA THR A 90 -0.05 -13.08 -3.03
C THR A 90 -1.03 -12.95 -1.87
N ALA A 91 -1.89 -13.94 -1.59
CA ALA A 91 -2.93 -13.80 -0.57
C ALA A 91 -2.42 -13.78 0.89
N ASN A 92 -1.15 -14.14 1.14
CA ASN A 92 -0.53 -14.07 2.47
C ASN A 92 0.58 -13.02 2.59
N ASN A 93 0.86 -12.27 1.51
CA ASN A 93 2.10 -11.49 1.40
C ASN A 93 2.04 -10.12 2.06
N ASP A 94 0.88 -9.65 2.55
CA ASP A 94 0.72 -8.27 2.99
C ASP A 94 1.09 -8.05 4.47
N ALA A 95 0.96 -9.08 5.32
CA ALA A 95 1.14 -8.95 6.77
C ALA A 95 2.59 -8.57 7.16
N TYR A 96 3.59 -9.07 6.43
CA TYR A 96 5.01 -8.93 6.77
C TYR A 96 5.84 -8.24 5.68
N VAL A 97 5.20 -7.45 4.80
CA VAL A 97 5.89 -6.68 3.74
C VAL A 97 7.00 -5.80 4.30
N LYS A 98 6.82 -5.27 5.51
CA LYS A 98 7.80 -4.42 6.20
C LYS A 98 9.10 -5.16 6.48
N GLU A 99 9.01 -6.42 6.88
CA GLU A 99 10.18 -7.27 7.13
C GLU A 99 10.92 -7.57 5.83
N ASP A 100 10.19 -7.94 4.77
CA ASP A 100 10.81 -8.18 3.48
C ASP A 100 11.48 -6.92 2.92
N ASN A 101 10.89 -5.74 3.16
CA ASN A 101 11.48 -4.46 2.78
C ASN A 101 12.75 -4.16 3.57
N ALA A 102 12.77 -4.44 4.88
CA ALA A 102 13.96 -4.26 5.72
C ALA A 102 15.08 -5.20 5.28
N LEU A 103 14.76 -6.47 4.99
CA LEU A 103 15.73 -7.44 4.48
C LEU A 103 16.25 -7.05 3.09
N ALA A 104 15.38 -6.55 2.20
CA ALA A 104 15.79 -6.04 0.89
C ALA A 104 16.77 -4.85 1.02
N LEU A 105 16.51 -3.91 1.95
CA LEU A 105 17.42 -2.80 2.22
C LEU A 105 18.79 -3.29 2.73
N ALA A 106 18.81 -4.29 3.62
CA ALA A 106 20.04 -4.89 4.12
C ALA A 106 20.80 -5.74 3.07
N CYS A 107 20.11 -6.20 2.02
CA CYS A 107 20.76 -6.83 0.86
C CYS A 107 21.48 -5.81 -0.05
N CYS A 108 21.00 -4.56 -0.14
CA CYS A 108 21.57 -3.55 -1.04
C CYS A 108 22.53 -2.55 -0.38
N ASP A 109 22.52 -2.43 0.96
CA ASP A 109 23.29 -1.42 1.68
C ASP A 109 23.89 -1.98 2.97
N LEU A 110 25.22 -1.88 3.11
CA LEU A 110 25.95 -2.38 4.28
C LEU A 110 25.62 -1.59 5.55
N HIS A 111 25.29 -0.30 5.44
CA HIS A 111 24.90 0.47 6.62
C HIS A 111 23.53 0.03 7.15
N CYS A 112 22.59 -0.25 6.24
CA CYS A 112 21.30 -0.84 6.62
C CYS A 112 21.47 -2.22 7.27
N ARG A 113 22.49 -2.97 6.87
CA ARG A 113 22.84 -4.24 7.49
C ARG A 113 23.43 -4.09 8.88
N ASP A 114 24.32 -3.12 9.10
CA ASP A 114 24.83 -2.81 10.45
C ASP A 114 23.67 -2.54 11.41
N MET A 115 22.67 -1.78 10.96
CA MET A 115 21.46 -1.52 11.73
C MET A 115 20.65 -2.79 12.04
N LEU A 116 20.59 -3.72 11.10
CA LEU A 116 19.90 -5.01 11.26
C LEU A 116 20.48 -5.84 12.40
N ARG A 117 21.80 -5.72 12.69
CA ARG A 117 22.49 -6.49 13.75
C ARG A 117 21.94 -6.24 15.15
N HIS A 118 21.24 -5.14 15.36
CA HIS A 118 20.65 -4.81 16.66
C HIS A 118 19.27 -5.46 16.89
N ILE A 119 18.71 -6.13 15.87
CA ILE A 119 17.38 -6.71 15.92
C ILE A 119 17.46 -8.20 16.26
N ASP A 120 16.74 -8.63 17.29
CA ASP A 120 16.67 -10.04 17.67
C ASP A 120 15.96 -10.88 16.59
N ALA A 121 16.43 -12.11 16.38
CA ALA A 121 15.84 -13.11 15.51
C ALA A 121 14.33 -13.34 15.77
N THR A 122 13.85 -13.12 16.99
CA THR A 122 12.44 -13.29 17.36
C THR A 122 11.50 -12.31 16.65
N HIS A 123 12.01 -11.17 16.16
CA HIS A 123 11.23 -10.15 15.47
C HIS A 123 10.80 -10.57 14.06
N TRP A 124 11.53 -11.49 13.44
CA TRP A 124 11.25 -11.94 12.08
C TRP A 124 10.22 -13.06 12.10
N HIS A 125 9.25 -13.00 11.19
CA HIS A 125 8.22 -14.01 11.03
C HIS A 125 8.61 -15.02 9.96
N GLU A 126 8.16 -16.26 10.11
CA GLU A 126 8.53 -17.39 9.24
C GLU A 126 10.01 -17.81 9.32
N ALA A 127 10.30 -19.05 8.92
CA ALA A 127 11.66 -19.60 8.97
C ALA A 127 12.58 -18.95 7.93
N SER A 128 12.05 -18.65 6.74
CA SER A 128 12.78 -18.05 5.62
C SER A 128 13.32 -16.65 5.93
N ARG A 129 12.50 -15.77 6.52
CA ARG A 129 12.93 -14.41 6.91
C ARG A 129 13.98 -14.44 8.02
N ARG A 130 13.78 -15.30 9.02
CA ARG A 130 14.74 -15.49 10.13
C ARG A 130 16.08 -15.97 9.61
N ALA A 131 16.09 -16.97 8.72
CA ALA A 131 17.33 -17.49 8.15
C ALA A 131 18.09 -16.41 7.36
N LEU A 132 17.39 -15.64 6.53
CA LEU A 132 17.99 -14.54 5.78
C LEU A 132 18.50 -13.42 6.71
N ALA A 133 17.71 -13.03 7.72
CA ALA A 133 18.12 -12.02 8.69
C ALA A 133 19.40 -12.43 9.43
N LEU A 134 19.45 -13.65 9.97
CA LEU A 134 20.63 -14.17 10.68
C LEU A 134 21.86 -14.25 9.77
N TYR A 135 21.67 -14.66 8.53
CA TYR A 135 22.74 -14.66 7.53
C TYR A 135 23.26 -13.23 7.31
N LEU A 136 22.37 -12.27 7.06
CA LEU A 136 22.75 -10.87 6.83
C LEU A 136 23.41 -10.24 8.06
N GLN A 137 23.03 -10.61 9.28
CA GLN A 137 23.65 -10.09 10.50
C GLN A 137 25.09 -10.59 10.69
N SER A 138 25.41 -11.78 10.19
CA SER A 138 26.70 -12.46 10.40
C SER A 138 27.71 -12.26 9.26
N HIS A 139 27.31 -11.68 8.13
CA HIS A 139 28.15 -11.53 6.95
C HIS A 139 28.29 -10.06 6.52
N ASP A 140 29.50 -9.66 6.13
CA ASP A 140 29.83 -8.27 5.77
C ASP A 140 29.82 -8.01 4.26
N GLU A 141 29.44 -9.01 3.45
CA GLU A 141 29.44 -8.92 1.99
C GLU A 141 28.02 -8.83 1.40
N LEU A 142 27.82 -7.93 0.43
CA LEU A 142 26.55 -7.81 -0.28
C LEU A 142 26.24 -9.11 -1.04
N ILE A 143 25.00 -9.57 -0.91
CA ILE A 143 24.54 -10.80 -1.55
C ILE A 143 24.00 -10.43 -2.92
N GLN A 144 24.51 -11.05 -3.98
CA GLN A 144 23.96 -10.94 -5.34
C GLN A 144 23.25 -12.22 -5.80
N VAL A 145 23.60 -13.36 -5.19
CA VAL A 145 23.06 -14.68 -5.51
C VAL A 145 22.80 -15.42 -4.20
N THR A 146 21.82 -16.33 -4.19
CA THR A 146 21.52 -17.18 -3.03
C THR A 146 22.78 -17.88 -2.50
N PRO A 147 23.17 -17.62 -1.24
CA PRO A 147 24.26 -18.35 -0.56
C PRO A 147 23.91 -19.82 -0.36
N LYS A 148 24.92 -20.69 -0.27
CA LYS A 148 24.71 -22.14 -0.09
C LYS A 148 23.94 -22.46 1.19
N GLU A 149 24.16 -21.67 2.23
CA GLU A 149 23.52 -21.78 3.55
C GLU A 149 22.01 -21.50 3.48
N LEU A 150 21.56 -20.72 2.48
CA LEU A 150 20.16 -20.31 2.32
C LEU A 150 19.46 -21.04 1.17
N GLN A 151 20.06 -22.10 0.63
CA GLN A 151 19.52 -22.76 -0.56
C GLN A 151 18.16 -23.42 -0.32
N GLU A 152 17.85 -23.81 0.93
CA GLU A 152 16.52 -24.26 1.35
C GLU A 152 15.43 -23.19 1.07
N TYR A 153 15.79 -21.91 1.16
CA TYR A 153 14.90 -20.76 0.97
C TYR A 153 15.21 -19.99 -0.33
N ASP A 154 15.81 -20.64 -1.33
CA ASP A 154 16.30 -20.00 -2.56
C ASP A 154 15.26 -19.11 -3.26
N ILE A 155 14.02 -19.58 -3.38
CA ILE A 155 12.93 -18.82 -3.99
C ILE A 155 12.69 -17.52 -3.22
N TYR A 156 12.63 -17.60 -1.88
CA TYR A 156 12.39 -16.43 -1.04
C TYR A 156 13.55 -15.44 -1.13
N VAL A 157 14.80 -15.91 -1.03
CA VAL A 157 15.99 -15.05 -1.15
C VAL A 157 16.01 -14.33 -2.50
N LYS A 158 15.71 -15.02 -3.60
CA LYS A 158 15.60 -14.41 -4.93
C LYS A 158 14.50 -13.34 -5.00
N ILE A 159 13.36 -13.56 -4.36
CA ILE A 159 12.28 -12.55 -4.27
C ILE A 159 12.79 -11.29 -3.54
N VAL A 160 13.50 -11.46 -2.42
CA VAL A 160 14.04 -10.33 -1.64
C VAL A 160 15.13 -9.59 -2.41
N LEU A 161 16.02 -10.30 -3.10
CA LEU A 161 17.06 -9.71 -3.96
C LEU A 161 16.43 -8.92 -5.11
N LEU A 162 15.46 -9.49 -5.82
CA LEU A 162 14.72 -8.79 -6.87
C LEU A 162 14.06 -7.51 -6.33
N ARG A 163 13.44 -7.60 -5.16
CA ARG A 163 12.83 -6.44 -4.49
C ARG A 163 13.88 -5.38 -4.13
N ALA A 164 15.08 -5.78 -3.70
CA ALA A 164 16.17 -4.86 -3.40
C ALA A 164 16.60 -4.08 -4.65
N GLU A 165 16.80 -4.79 -5.76
CA GLU A 165 17.17 -4.21 -7.06
C GLU A 165 16.09 -3.25 -7.59
N GLU A 166 14.85 -3.72 -7.70
CA GLU A 166 13.75 -2.97 -8.31
C GLU A 166 13.34 -1.74 -7.49
N ARG A 167 13.33 -1.86 -6.15
CA ARG A 167 12.74 -0.85 -5.28
C ARG A 167 13.76 0.12 -4.70
N TYR A 168 14.95 -0.37 -4.34
CA TYR A 168 15.94 0.40 -3.58
C TYR A 168 17.28 0.58 -4.31
N GLY A 169 17.48 -0.08 -5.47
CA GLY A 169 18.71 0.02 -6.24
C GLY A 169 19.04 1.45 -6.71
N VAL A 170 18.02 2.26 -7.00
CA VAL A 170 18.17 3.65 -7.46
C VAL A 170 18.16 4.69 -6.33
N TRP A 171 17.89 4.26 -5.09
CA TRP A 171 17.78 5.18 -3.95
C TRP A 171 19.17 5.62 -3.47
N SER A 172 19.25 6.84 -2.92
CA SER A 172 20.47 7.29 -2.25
C SER A 172 20.73 6.47 -0.98
N GLY A 173 21.99 6.39 -0.55
CA GLY A 173 22.34 5.73 0.71
C GLY A 173 21.59 6.33 1.91
N GLU A 174 21.46 7.65 1.97
CA GLU A 174 20.74 8.35 3.05
C GLU A 174 19.25 7.98 3.09
N ASP A 175 18.60 7.91 1.92
CA ASP A 175 17.18 7.52 1.82
C ASP A 175 16.98 6.06 2.26
N ARG A 176 17.90 5.16 1.87
CA ARG A 176 17.87 3.76 2.30
C ARG A 176 18.02 3.63 3.81
N GLN A 177 18.94 4.36 4.41
CA GLN A 177 19.16 4.36 5.85
C GLN A 177 17.98 4.95 6.62
N LEU A 178 17.35 6.01 6.10
CA LEU A 178 16.14 6.58 6.67
C LEU A 178 14.97 5.57 6.63
N ALA A 179 14.75 4.94 5.47
CA ALA A 179 13.73 3.92 5.31
C ALA A 179 13.96 2.71 6.24
N MET A 180 15.22 2.25 6.35
CA MET A 180 15.59 1.16 7.23
C MET A 180 15.26 1.48 8.69
N ARG A 181 15.63 2.67 9.19
CA ARG A 181 15.26 3.13 10.54
C ARG A 181 13.76 3.05 10.79
N GLN A 182 12.97 3.57 9.87
CA GLN A 182 11.52 3.58 10.00
C GLN A 182 10.93 2.17 10.02
N LEU A 183 11.44 1.28 9.17
CA LEU A 183 10.98 -0.11 9.10
C LEU A 183 11.35 -0.88 10.37
N LEU A 184 12.58 -0.75 10.87
CA LEU A 184 13.01 -1.40 12.11
C LEU A 184 12.17 -0.95 13.30
N GLN A 185 11.93 0.36 13.44
CA GLN A 185 11.05 0.89 14.50
C GLN A 185 9.63 0.32 14.42
N GLN A 186 9.10 0.16 13.20
CA GLN A 186 7.78 -0.44 13.01
C GLN A 186 7.75 -1.92 13.41
N ILE A 187 8.77 -2.69 13.01
CA ILE A 187 8.91 -4.11 13.34
C ILE A 187 9.02 -4.30 14.87
N GLU A 188 9.86 -3.52 15.55
CA GLU A 188 9.99 -3.56 17.01
C GLU A 188 8.68 -3.19 17.71
N HIS A 189 8.00 -2.14 17.23
CA HIS A 189 6.72 -1.73 17.80
C HIS A 189 5.66 -2.82 17.66
N GLU A 190 5.59 -3.46 16.49
CA GLU A 190 4.65 -4.52 16.21
C GLU A 190 4.93 -5.76 17.06
N HIS A 191 6.19 -6.21 17.13
CA HIS A 191 6.60 -7.32 17.98
C HIS A 191 6.31 -7.04 19.47
N ALA A 192 6.57 -5.82 19.95
CA ALA A 192 6.26 -5.43 21.32
C ALA A 192 4.76 -5.35 21.59
N LYS A 193 3.93 -5.05 20.57
CA LYS A 193 2.48 -5.09 20.67
C LYS A 193 1.97 -6.53 20.71
N GLN A 194 2.40 -7.37 19.77
CA GLN A 194 2.04 -8.80 19.73
C GLN A 194 2.46 -9.53 21.02
N THR A 195 3.65 -9.23 21.55
CA THR A 195 4.13 -9.79 22.83
C THR A 195 3.25 -9.34 23.99
N GLN A 196 2.86 -8.06 24.04
CA GLN A 196 1.96 -7.53 25.05
C GLN A 196 0.58 -8.21 24.99
N ASP A 197 0.02 -8.34 23.79
CA ASP A 197 -1.29 -8.98 23.58
C ASP A 197 -1.25 -10.46 23.99
N ARG A 198 -0.16 -11.17 23.68
CA ARG A 198 0.09 -12.55 24.14
C ARG A 198 0.16 -12.65 25.66
N LEU A 199 0.92 -11.79 26.31
CA LEU A 199 1.04 -11.78 27.78
C LEU A 199 -0.30 -11.45 28.46
N LEU A 200 -1.09 -10.54 27.88
CA LEU A 200 -2.44 -10.23 28.38
C LEU A 200 -3.39 -11.42 28.25
N ALA A 201 -3.32 -12.17 27.15
CA ALA A 201 -4.09 -13.40 26.99
C ALA A 201 -3.68 -14.45 28.03
N GLN A 202 -2.37 -14.69 28.18
CA GLN A 202 -1.83 -15.62 29.19
C GLN A 202 -2.20 -15.22 30.62
N LEU A 203 -2.26 -13.92 30.92
CA LEU A 203 -2.65 -13.42 32.23
C LEU A 203 -4.12 -13.76 32.52
N ARG A 204 -5.01 -13.54 31.55
CA ARG A 204 -6.44 -13.89 31.68
C ARG A 204 -6.63 -15.39 31.90
N ASP A 205 -5.87 -16.22 31.19
CA ASP A 205 -5.92 -17.68 31.34
C ASP A 205 -5.40 -18.13 32.71
N ALA A 206 -4.31 -17.53 33.21
CA ALA A 206 -3.75 -17.81 34.54
C ALA A 206 -4.71 -17.40 35.67
N GLU A 207 -5.34 -16.22 35.55
CA GLU A 207 -6.35 -15.74 36.51
C GLU A 207 -7.60 -16.65 36.51
N ALA A 208 -8.05 -17.10 35.33
CA ALA A 208 -9.15 -18.05 35.22
C ALA A 208 -8.82 -19.43 35.82
N ALA A 209 -7.55 -19.85 35.74
CA ALA A 209 -7.06 -21.09 36.35
C ALA A 209 -6.76 -20.96 37.86
N GLY A 210 -6.80 -19.75 38.42
CA GLY A 210 -6.46 -19.48 39.82
C GLY A 210 -4.96 -19.58 40.14
N ASP A 211 -4.08 -19.53 39.14
CA ASP A 211 -2.62 -19.57 39.34
C ASP A 211 -2.07 -18.15 39.58
N GLU A 212 -2.14 -17.73 40.85
CA GLU A 212 -1.66 -16.42 41.30
C GLU A 212 -0.15 -16.24 41.06
N SER A 213 0.62 -17.34 41.11
CA SER A 213 2.07 -17.28 40.93
C SER A 213 2.45 -16.98 39.48
N ALA A 214 1.72 -17.56 38.52
CA ALA A 214 1.90 -17.26 37.10
C ALA A 214 1.38 -15.85 36.76
N ALA A 215 0.25 -15.44 37.33
CA ALA A 215 -0.33 -14.12 37.12
C ALA A 215 0.64 -13.00 37.54
N GLU A 216 1.28 -13.11 38.70
CA GLU A 216 2.22 -12.09 39.19
C GLU A 216 3.49 -11.97 38.31
N ARG A 217 3.99 -13.11 37.80
CA ARG A 217 5.12 -13.13 36.84
C ARG A 217 4.74 -12.43 35.53
N LEU A 218 3.54 -12.69 35.01
CA LEU A 218 3.05 -12.08 33.77
C LEU A 218 2.82 -10.57 33.92
N ARG A 219 2.28 -10.12 35.06
CA ARG A 219 2.14 -8.69 35.39
C ARG A 219 3.49 -7.98 35.44
N THR A 220 4.50 -8.62 36.03
CA THR A 220 5.86 -8.09 36.07
C THR A 220 6.45 -7.96 34.66
N ALA A 221 6.29 -8.98 33.81
CA ALA A 221 6.74 -8.96 32.43
C ALA A 221 6.06 -7.83 31.61
N LEU A 222 4.74 -7.65 31.76
CA LEU A 222 4.00 -6.55 31.13
C LEU A 222 4.51 -5.18 31.57
N ASN A 223 4.78 -4.99 32.86
CA ASN A 223 5.32 -3.73 33.39
C ASN A 223 6.70 -3.40 32.82
N ASN A 224 7.55 -4.40 32.59
CA ASN A 224 8.87 -4.18 31.97
C ASN A 224 8.74 -3.69 30.53
N ILE A 225 7.87 -4.30 29.73
CA ILE A 225 7.61 -3.87 28.34
C ILE A 225 7.07 -2.42 28.30
N ILE A 226 6.18 -2.06 29.22
CA ILE A 226 5.66 -0.69 29.31
C ILE A 226 6.78 0.31 29.65
N LYS A 227 7.66 -0.03 30.60
CA LYS A 227 8.81 0.81 30.96
C LYS A 227 9.79 0.98 29.80
N GLU A 228 10.06 -0.07 29.04
CA GLU A 228 10.92 -0.02 27.84
C GLU A 228 10.33 0.89 26.76
N LYS A 229 9.03 0.76 26.47
CA LYS A 229 8.32 1.65 25.52
C LYS A 229 8.36 3.13 25.93
N VAL A 230 8.32 3.42 27.23
CA VAL A 230 8.40 4.80 27.75
C VAL A 230 9.84 5.34 27.67
N ARG A 231 10.85 4.49 27.88
CA ARG A 231 12.27 4.87 27.75
C ARG A 231 12.70 5.11 26.32
N GLY A 232 12.25 4.30 25.36
CA GLY A 232 12.59 4.47 23.93
C GLY A 232 11.95 5.68 23.24
N LYS A 233 11.03 6.40 23.92
CA LYS A 233 10.44 7.66 23.43
C LYS A 233 11.18 8.92 23.90
N ARG A 234 12.20 8.79 24.77
CA ARG A 234 13.04 9.89 25.26
C ARG A 234 14.34 9.96 24.49
#